data_AF-A0A497I3S9-F1
#
_entry.id   AF-A0A497I3S9-F1
#
_cell.length_a   1.000
_cell.length_b   1.000
_cell.length_c   1.000
_cell.angle_alpha   90.00
_cell.angle_beta   90.00
_cell.angle_gamma   90.00
#
_symmetry.space_group_name_H-M   'P 1'
#
loop_
_entity.id
_entity.type
_entity.pdbx_description
1 polymer ?
#
loop_
_entity_poly.entity_id
_entity_poly.type
_entity_poly.pdbx_seq_one_letter_code
_entity_poly.pdbx_strand_id
1 'polypeptide(L)'
;MFFKSRVEKLENEFKTDKLKNKYMFYDLNIRAADPEEVRTFSSEILQELGFYPILNKFTKFEDVELEGIFTGGRLKPVKSVIKGVKKVKKGPKYGLLWKLLSLIGIGLLVYYLLPGNVPNYQVLYLSIFFLLFSLFVYMIKKTLVLEVWVKLAGIYDVSSEKSDLRVIIASDAKDRSKESFRILEEDINEFYNELASKYVKKRVSPVIKVKRGVSPQERILSALQEVEKEISNLDRRLSKGEVSEETYKEVKQRLESKREKLETMLDLLSVMQ
;
A
#
# COMPACT_ATOMS: atom_id res chain seq x y z
N MET A 1 3.91 -7.06 -26.21
CA MET A 1 4.05 -6.18 -25.03
C MET A 1 3.02 -6.63 -24.00
N PHE A 2 3.40 -7.41 -22.99
CA PHE A 2 2.44 -7.98 -22.04
C PHE A 2 2.01 -6.90 -21.04
N PHE A 3 0.72 -6.57 -21.02
CA PHE A 3 0.13 -5.68 -20.03
C PHE A 3 0.19 -6.37 -18.66
N LYS A 4 0.98 -5.82 -17.74
CA LYS A 4 1.00 -6.28 -16.35
C LYS A 4 -0.40 -6.25 -15.76
N SER A 5 -0.78 -7.32 -15.07
CA SER A 5 -2.08 -7.40 -14.39
C SER A 5 -2.19 -6.30 -13.32
N ARG A 6 -3.41 -5.95 -12.92
CA ARG A 6 -3.64 -4.95 -11.84
C ARG A 6 -2.95 -5.37 -10.54
N VAL A 7 -2.89 -6.67 -10.29
CA VAL A 7 -2.23 -7.28 -9.12
C VAL A 7 -0.71 -7.11 -9.21
N GLU A 8 -0.09 -7.46 -10.34
CA GLU A 8 1.35 -7.26 -10.55
C GLU A 8 1.78 -5.78 -10.45
N LYS A 9 0.92 -4.85 -10.90
CA LYS A 9 1.18 -3.42 -10.75
C LYS A 9 1.23 -3.02 -9.27
N LEU A 10 0.28 -3.51 -8.47
CA LEU A 10 0.21 -3.27 -7.03
C LEU A 10 1.40 -3.91 -6.30
N GLU A 11 1.76 -5.15 -6.64
CA GLU A 11 2.92 -5.84 -6.04
C GLU A 11 4.25 -5.12 -6.35
N ASN A 12 4.39 -4.55 -7.55
CA ASN A 12 5.56 -3.73 -7.91
C ASN A 12 5.66 -2.41 -7.11
N GLU A 13 4.58 -1.94 -6.48
CA GLU A 13 4.62 -0.80 -5.56
C GLU A 13 5.17 -1.18 -4.18
N PHE A 14 5.16 -2.47 -3.82
CA PHE A 14 5.69 -2.98 -2.54
C PHE A 14 7.21 -3.22 -2.55
N LYS A 15 7.91 -2.86 -3.63
CA LYS A 15 9.38 -2.86 -3.64
C LYS A 15 9.88 -1.86 -2.59
N THR A 16 10.73 -2.34 -1.68
CA THR A 16 11.12 -1.64 -0.45
C THR A 16 11.68 -0.23 -0.71
N ASP A 17 12.46 -0.06 -1.79
CA ASP A 17 13.01 1.25 -2.16
C ASP A 17 11.94 2.27 -2.60
N LYS A 18 10.82 1.82 -3.17
CA LYS A 18 9.69 2.70 -3.50
C LYS A 18 8.87 3.07 -2.27
N LEU A 19 8.74 2.16 -1.31
CA LEU A 19 8.01 2.40 -0.06
C LEU A 19 8.76 3.38 0.87
N LYS A 20 10.09 3.29 0.92
CA LYS A 20 10.94 4.20 1.72
C LYS A 20 10.84 5.67 1.31
N ASN A 21 10.51 5.93 0.04
CA ASN A 21 10.38 7.28 -0.51
C ASN A 21 8.95 7.87 -0.37
N LYS A 22 8.08 7.22 0.42
CA LYS A 22 6.73 7.70 0.71
C LYS A 22 6.74 8.77 1.80
N TYR A 23 5.63 9.50 1.93
CA TYR A 23 5.52 10.60 2.89
C TYR A 23 5.73 10.11 4.33
N MET A 24 5.15 8.97 4.68
CA MET A 24 5.44 8.28 5.94
C MET A 24 5.97 6.89 5.71
N PHE A 25 6.90 6.52 6.56
CA PHE A 25 7.51 5.20 6.61
C PHE A 25 7.78 4.84 8.07
N TYR A 26 7.08 3.82 8.57
CA TYR A 26 7.31 3.24 9.88
C TYR A 26 7.80 1.81 9.73
N ASP A 27 8.65 1.43 10.68
CA ASP A 27 9.26 0.13 10.74
C ASP A 27 9.16 -0.40 12.16
N LEU A 28 8.46 -1.52 12.30
CA LEU A 28 8.13 -2.13 13.58
C LEU A 28 8.62 -3.57 13.60
N ASN A 29 9.28 -3.94 14.68
CA ASN A 29 9.57 -5.35 14.98
C ASN A 29 8.55 -5.84 16.01
N ILE A 30 7.77 -6.83 15.61
CA ILE A 30 6.65 -7.40 16.35
C ILE A 30 6.95 -8.86 16.65
N ARG A 31 6.65 -9.30 17.87
CA ARG A 31 6.56 -10.71 18.20
C ARG A 31 5.10 -11.07 18.47
N ALA A 32 4.54 -11.95 17.64
CA ALA A 32 3.15 -12.39 17.74
C ALA A 32 3.07 -13.91 17.78
N ALA A 33 1.97 -14.46 18.30
CA ALA A 33 1.76 -15.91 18.24
C ALA A 33 1.54 -16.34 16.78
N ASP A 34 0.59 -15.70 16.10
CA ASP A 34 0.22 -16.03 14.72
C ASP A 34 0.37 -14.81 13.77
N PRO A 35 1.13 -14.93 12.67
CA PRO A 35 1.16 -13.92 11.61
C PRO A 35 -0.20 -13.61 10.97
N GLU A 36 -1.12 -14.58 10.93
CA GLU A 36 -2.48 -14.34 10.42
C GLU A 36 -3.28 -13.45 11.36
N GLU A 37 -3.08 -13.57 12.67
CA GLU A 37 -3.70 -12.68 13.66
C GLU A 37 -3.21 -11.24 13.45
N VAL A 38 -1.91 -11.02 13.25
CA VAL A 38 -1.35 -9.67 13.01
C VAL A 38 -1.89 -9.07 11.73
N ARG A 39 -2.01 -9.87 10.67
CA ARG A 39 -2.63 -9.45 9.40
C ARG A 39 -4.09 -9.07 9.58
N THR A 40 -4.85 -9.91 10.28
CA THR A 40 -6.29 -9.71 10.50
C THR A 40 -6.52 -8.44 11.31
N PHE A 41 -5.81 -8.31 12.43
CA PHE A 41 -5.85 -7.12 13.26
C PHE A 41 -5.42 -5.86 12.49
N SER A 42 -4.33 -5.92 11.71
CA SER A 42 -3.93 -4.80 10.85
C SER A 42 -5.03 -4.40 9.86
N SER A 43 -5.74 -5.37 9.29
CA SER A 43 -6.85 -5.12 8.38
C SER A 43 -8.07 -4.52 9.08
N GLU A 44 -8.36 -4.93 10.32
CA GLU A 44 -9.47 -4.43 11.12
C GLU A 44 -9.26 -2.95 11.47
N ILE A 45 -8.09 -2.60 12.02
CA ILE A 45 -7.78 -1.19 12.36
C ILE A 45 -7.87 -0.30 11.12
N LEU A 46 -7.31 -0.75 9.99
CA LEU A 46 -7.39 0.02 8.75
C LEU A 46 -8.84 0.26 8.30
N GLN A 47 -9.72 -0.73 8.47
CA GLN A 47 -11.14 -0.58 8.14
C GLN A 47 -11.85 0.38 9.10
N GLU A 48 -11.55 0.33 10.40
CA GLU A 48 -12.08 1.25 11.40
C GLU A 48 -11.65 2.70 11.11
N LEU A 49 -10.41 2.90 10.67
CA LEU A 49 -9.89 4.18 10.19
C LEU A 49 -10.48 4.61 8.83
N GLY A 50 -11.34 3.79 8.21
CA GLY A 50 -12.02 4.10 6.95
C GLY A 50 -11.20 3.83 5.69
N PHE A 51 -10.11 3.05 5.78
CA PHE A 51 -9.39 2.53 4.63
C PHE A 51 -10.02 1.23 4.13
N TYR A 52 -10.40 1.21 2.87
CA TYR A 52 -10.92 0.02 2.22
C TYR A 52 -9.75 -0.81 1.66
N PRO A 53 -9.56 -2.07 2.10
CA PRO A 53 -8.50 -2.92 1.59
C PRO A 53 -8.78 -3.33 0.13
N ILE A 54 -7.89 -2.97 -0.77
CA ILE A 54 -7.92 -3.33 -2.20
C ILE A 54 -6.97 -4.48 -2.55
N LEU A 55 -6.01 -4.76 -1.68
CA LEU A 55 -5.17 -5.94 -1.74
C LEU A 55 -4.96 -6.41 -0.30
N ASN A 56 -5.22 -7.67 -0.03
CA ASN A 56 -4.93 -8.28 1.26
C ASN A 56 -4.49 -9.72 1.00
N LYS A 57 -3.19 -9.95 0.92
CA LYS A 57 -2.61 -11.27 0.64
C LYS A 57 -1.75 -11.73 1.81
N PHE A 58 -1.80 -13.03 2.06
CA PHE A 58 -0.89 -13.73 2.97
C PHE A 58 -0.28 -14.90 2.23
N THR A 59 1.01 -15.10 2.44
CA THR A 59 1.76 -16.18 1.82
C THR A 59 2.63 -16.80 2.89
N LYS A 60 2.34 -18.07 3.18
CA LYS A 60 3.14 -18.96 4.03
C LYS A 60 3.87 -19.91 3.10
N PHE A 61 5.19 -19.92 3.16
CA PHE A 61 5.98 -20.78 2.29
C PHE A 61 6.15 -22.15 2.96
N GLU A 62 5.56 -23.18 2.38
CA GLU A 62 5.53 -24.54 2.95
C GLU A 62 6.82 -25.33 2.70
N ASP A 63 7.34 -25.26 1.47
CA ASP A 63 8.59 -25.92 1.06
C ASP A 63 9.67 -24.89 0.77
N VAL A 64 10.72 -24.93 1.58
CA VAL A 64 11.93 -24.16 1.38
C VAL A 64 13.00 -25.13 0.89
N GLU A 65 13.30 -25.15 -0.42
CA GLU A 65 14.45 -25.89 -1.01
C GLU A 65 15.81 -25.52 -0.33
N LEU A 66 15.80 -24.50 0.54
CA LEU A 66 16.91 -24.00 1.36
C LEU A 66 16.71 -24.28 2.88
N GLU A 67 16.11 -25.41 3.28
CA GLU A 67 15.97 -25.86 4.69
C GLU A 67 17.28 -25.76 5.50
N GLY A 68 18.43 -25.77 4.82
CA GLY A 68 19.74 -25.58 5.44
C GLY A 68 20.04 -24.16 5.99
N ILE A 69 19.26 -23.14 5.64
CA ILE A 69 19.49 -21.74 6.06
C ILE A 69 18.79 -21.43 7.39
N PHE A 70 17.60 -21.99 7.63
CA PHE A 70 16.81 -21.74 8.84
C PHE A 70 16.58 -23.06 9.58
N THR A 71 17.37 -23.29 10.63
CA THR A 71 17.35 -24.43 11.59
C THR A 71 16.41 -25.59 11.23
N GLY A 72 16.77 -26.37 10.20
CA GLY A 72 16.20 -27.71 9.93
C GLY A 72 14.69 -27.76 9.68
N GLY A 73 14.13 -26.80 8.92
CA GLY A 73 12.74 -26.87 8.43
C GLY A 73 11.66 -26.43 9.44
N ARG A 74 12.04 -26.04 10.67
CA ARG A 74 11.09 -25.60 11.71
C ARG A 74 10.60 -24.15 11.56
N LEU A 75 11.37 -23.35 10.84
CA LEU A 75 11.13 -21.93 10.64
C LEU A 75 10.59 -21.70 9.23
N LYS A 76 9.35 -21.24 9.12
CA LYS A 76 8.69 -20.96 7.83
C LYS A 76 8.67 -19.45 7.56
N PRO A 77 9.19 -18.97 6.42
CA PRO A 77 9.08 -17.56 6.08
C PRO A 77 7.62 -17.22 5.78
N VAL A 78 7.21 -16.02 6.19
CA VAL A 78 5.87 -15.48 5.97
C VAL A 78 5.94 -14.09 5.38
N LYS A 79 4.99 -13.79 4.49
CA LYS A 79 4.82 -12.48 3.87
C LYS A 79 3.34 -12.13 3.84
N SER A 80 3.01 -10.93 4.28
CA SER A 80 1.68 -10.35 4.08
C SER A 80 1.77 -8.97 3.48
N VAL A 81 0.78 -8.65 2.65
CA VAL A 81 0.71 -7.41 1.90
C VAL A 81 -0.72 -6.89 1.96
N ILE A 82 -0.90 -5.73 2.58
CA ILE A 82 -2.18 -5.03 2.66
C ILE A 82 -2.02 -3.66 1.98
N LYS A 83 -2.90 -3.35 1.03
CA LYS A 83 -3.06 -2.00 0.47
C LYS A 83 -4.46 -1.50 0.79
N GLY A 84 -4.57 -0.36 1.46
CA GLY A 84 -5.82 0.31 1.80
C GLY A 84 -5.98 1.66 1.11
N VAL A 85 -7.22 2.04 0.79
CA VAL A 85 -7.54 3.36 0.22
C VAL A 85 -8.68 4.02 0.98
N LYS A 86 -8.49 5.28 1.38
CA LYS A 86 -9.51 6.12 2.01
C LYS A 86 -9.83 7.31 1.09
N LYS A 87 -11.12 7.56 0.87
CA LYS A 87 -11.61 8.69 0.06
C LYS A 87 -12.31 9.69 0.96
N VAL A 88 -11.73 10.88 1.12
CA VAL A 88 -12.29 11.93 1.98
C VAL A 88 -12.87 13.04 1.10
N LYS A 89 -14.18 13.30 1.22
CA LYS A 89 -14.81 14.45 0.56
C LYS A 89 -14.55 15.72 1.37
N LYS A 90 -13.95 16.74 0.78
CA LYS A 90 -13.62 17.98 1.48
C LYS A 90 -13.75 19.22 0.61
N GLY A 91 -14.40 20.25 1.16
CA GLY A 91 -14.50 21.58 0.55
C GLY A 91 -15.16 21.58 -0.85
N PRO A 92 -15.50 22.73 -1.40
CA PRO A 92 -15.97 22.81 -2.79
C PRO A 92 -14.82 22.52 -3.76
N LYS A 93 -15.04 21.61 -4.72
CA LYS A 93 -14.09 21.27 -5.78
C LYS A 93 -13.71 22.49 -6.61
N TYR A 94 -14.70 23.33 -6.90
CA TYR A 94 -14.54 24.54 -7.69
C TYR A 94 -14.62 25.78 -6.79
N GLY A 95 -13.66 25.89 -5.87
CA GLY A 95 -13.66 26.89 -4.80
C GLY A 95 -13.74 28.35 -5.26
N LEU A 96 -13.26 28.67 -6.46
CA LEU A 96 -13.31 30.01 -7.03
C LEU A 96 -14.59 30.25 -7.85
N LEU A 97 -15.08 29.21 -8.54
CA LEU A 97 -16.26 29.27 -9.40
C LEU A 97 -17.54 29.57 -8.61
N TRP A 98 -17.77 28.87 -7.49
CA TRP A 98 -18.98 29.14 -6.69
C TRP A 98 -18.94 30.56 -6.10
N LYS A 99 -17.76 31.05 -5.70
CA LYS A 99 -17.61 32.43 -5.19
C LYS A 99 -17.97 33.46 -6.26
N LEU A 100 -17.49 33.28 -7.48
CA LEU A 100 -17.80 34.18 -8.60
C LEU A 100 -19.30 34.15 -8.93
N LEU A 101 -19.91 32.97 -9.02
CA LEU A 101 -21.34 32.82 -9.28
C LEU A 101 -22.19 33.47 -8.17
N SER A 102 -21.78 33.29 -6.91
CA SER A 102 -22.42 33.95 -5.77
C SER A 102 -22.30 35.47 -5.85
N LEU A 103 -21.13 35.98 -6.22
CA LEU A 103 -20.88 37.42 -6.33
C LEU A 103 -21.74 38.05 -7.42
N ILE A 104 -21.86 37.38 -8.59
CA ILE A 104 -22.71 37.82 -9.70
C ILE A 104 -24.19 37.82 -9.26
N GLY A 105 -24.65 36.75 -8.60
CA GLY A 105 -26.02 36.66 -8.08
C GLY A 105 -26.35 37.77 -7.08
N ILE A 106 -25.47 38.02 -6.11
CA ILE A 106 -25.63 39.12 -5.13
C ILE A 106 -25.60 40.48 -5.83
N GLY A 107 -24.68 40.70 -6.78
CA GLY A 107 -24.58 41.95 -7.52
C GLY A 107 -25.86 42.28 -8.30
N LEU A 108 -26.46 41.28 -8.96
CA LEU A 108 -27.73 41.41 -9.65
C LEU A 108 -28.90 41.66 -8.68
N LEU A 109 -28.90 41.00 -7.52
CA LEU A 109 -29.89 41.23 -6.47
C LEU A 109 -29.83 42.66 -5.93
N VAL A 110 -28.64 43.15 -5.61
CA VAL A 110 -28.42 44.53 -5.13
C VAL A 110 -28.86 45.53 -6.20
N TYR A 111 -28.50 45.30 -7.47
CA TYR A 111 -28.95 46.14 -8.58
C TYR A 111 -30.48 46.21 -8.67
N TYR A 112 -31.18 45.09 -8.52
CA TYR A 112 -32.64 45.06 -8.54
C TYR A 112 -33.27 45.85 -7.37
N LEU A 113 -32.64 45.89 -6.20
CA LEU A 113 -33.14 46.56 -5.00
C LEU A 113 -32.78 48.05 -4.91
N LEU A 114 -31.94 48.58 -5.80
CA LEU A 114 -31.54 49.98 -5.77
C LEU A 114 -32.72 50.91 -6.09
N PRO A 115 -32.94 51.97 -5.29
CA PRO A 115 -34.00 52.93 -5.52
C PRO A 115 -33.74 53.70 -6.83
N GLY A 116 -34.75 53.74 -7.71
CA GLY A 116 -34.66 54.39 -9.03
C GLY A 116 -34.63 53.41 -10.22
N ASN A 117 -34.48 52.12 -9.98
CA ASN A 117 -34.58 51.09 -11.02
C ASN A 117 -36.04 50.65 -11.24
N VAL A 118 -36.45 50.52 -12.50
CA VAL A 118 -37.76 49.93 -12.87
C VAL A 118 -37.73 48.44 -12.52
N PRO A 119 -38.75 47.87 -11.85
CA PRO A 119 -38.75 46.45 -11.47
C PRO A 119 -38.64 45.54 -12.69
N ASN A 120 -37.45 44.98 -12.91
CA ASN A 120 -37.21 44.03 -13.98
C ASN A 120 -37.14 42.60 -13.42
N TYR A 121 -38.23 41.86 -13.54
CA TYR A 121 -38.32 40.48 -13.08
C TYR A 121 -37.30 39.54 -13.74
N GLN A 122 -36.82 39.84 -14.95
CA GLN A 122 -35.76 39.05 -15.60
C GLN A 122 -34.45 39.12 -14.79
N VAL A 123 -34.11 40.30 -14.26
CA VAL A 123 -32.91 40.48 -13.41
C VAL A 123 -33.06 39.72 -12.10
N LEU A 124 -34.26 39.73 -11.51
CA LEU A 124 -34.56 38.95 -10.31
C LEU A 124 -34.42 37.44 -10.56
N TYR A 125 -35.00 36.91 -11.64
CA TYR A 125 -34.87 35.49 -12.00
C TYR A 125 -33.42 35.10 -12.29
N LEU A 126 -32.66 35.97 -12.96
CA LEU A 126 -31.25 35.73 -13.26
C LEU A 126 -30.40 35.70 -11.98
N SER A 127 -30.66 36.62 -11.04
CA SER A 127 -30.05 36.62 -9.70
C SER A 127 -30.31 35.30 -8.97
N ILE A 128 -31.57 34.87 -8.88
CA ILE A 128 -31.97 33.61 -8.23
C ILE A 128 -31.26 32.43 -8.88
N PHE A 129 -31.22 32.39 -10.23
CA PHE A 129 -30.52 31.35 -10.98
C PHE A 129 -29.04 31.27 -10.63
N PHE A 130 -28.31 32.40 -10.61
CA PHE A 130 -26.89 32.44 -10.27
C PHE A 130 -26.62 32.01 -8.81
N LEU A 131 -27.50 32.38 -7.87
CA LEU A 131 -27.39 31.96 -6.47
C LEU A 131 -27.64 30.46 -6.30
N LEU A 132 -28.68 29.91 -6.94
CA LEU A 132 -28.94 28.47 -6.93
C LEU A 132 -27.81 27.68 -7.60
N PHE A 133 -27.30 28.18 -8.72
CA PHE A 133 -26.18 27.53 -9.41
C PHE A 133 -24.89 27.59 -8.60
N SER A 134 -24.62 28.71 -7.91
CA SER A 134 -23.52 28.82 -6.95
C SER A 134 -23.63 27.77 -5.83
N LEU A 135 -24.81 27.60 -5.24
CA LEU A 135 -25.07 26.59 -4.23
C LEU A 135 -24.80 25.18 -4.76
N PHE A 136 -25.27 24.88 -5.97
CA PHE A 136 -25.05 23.60 -6.64
C PHE A 136 -23.55 23.32 -6.84
N VAL A 137 -22.79 24.31 -7.34
CA VAL A 137 -21.34 24.18 -7.53
C VAL A 137 -20.60 24.05 -6.19
N TYR A 138 -21.05 24.74 -5.13
CA TYR A 138 -20.49 24.63 -3.79
C TYR A 138 -20.70 23.23 -3.16
N MET A 139 -21.80 22.57 -3.50
CA MET A 139 -22.09 21.20 -3.06
C MET A 139 -21.17 20.16 -3.70
N ILE A 140 -20.60 20.43 -4.88
CA ILE A 140 -19.64 19.53 -5.51
C ILE A 140 -18.36 19.53 -4.69
N LYS A 141 -18.15 18.48 -3.88
CA LYS A 141 -16.98 18.39 -3.00
C LYS A 141 -15.74 17.88 -3.71
N LYS A 142 -14.56 18.36 -3.31
CA LYS A 142 -13.28 17.78 -3.75
C LYS A 142 -13.11 16.43 -3.06
N THR A 143 -12.52 15.44 -3.74
CA THR A 143 -12.22 14.13 -3.15
C THR A 143 -10.72 14.00 -2.99
N LEU A 144 -10.25 13.84 -1.76
CA LEU A 144 -8.89 13.48 -1.42
C LEU A 144 -8.78 11.96 -1.40
N VAL A 145 -7.70 11.42 -1.97
CA VAL A 145 -7.44 9.98 -1.99
C VAL A 145 -6.16 9.73 -1.20
N LEU A 146 -6.31 9.00 -0.11
CA LEU A 146 -5.25 8.59 0.80
C LEU A 146 -4.98 7.09 0.59
N GLU A 147 -3.70 6.71 0.57
CA GLU A 147 -3.26 5.34 0.34
C GLU A 147 -2.34 4.89 1.47
N VAL A 148 -2.54 3.67 1.94
CA VAL A 148 -1.68 3.01 2.94
C VAL A 148 -1.25 1.65 2.42
N TRP A 149 0.01 1.32 2.69
CA TRP A 149 0.65 0.05 2.37
C TRP A 149 1.20 -0.53 3.67
N VAL A 150 0.82 -1.75 4.00
CA VAL A 150 1.36 -2.50 5.13
C VAL A 150 1.97 -3.78 4.58
N LYS A 151 3.27 -3.97 4.85
CA LYS A 151 4.02 -5.17 4.48
C LYS A 151 4.49 -5.85 5.75
N LEU A 152 4.04 -7.08 5.97
CA LEU A 152 4.51 -7.96 7.04
C LEU A 152 5.50 -8.95 6.44
N ALA A 153 6.70 -9.06 6.99
CA ALA A 153 7.69 -10.06 6.60
C ALA A 153 8.35 -10.62 7.85
N GLY A 154 8.43 -11.94 7.98
CA GLY A 154 9.02 -12.54 9.18
C GLY A 154 9.16 -14.04 9.11
N ILE A 155 9.46 -14.61 10.27
CA ILE A 155 9.64 -16.05 10.43
C ILE A 155 8.64 -16.58 11.44
N TYR A 156 7.92 -17.62 11.06
CA TYR A 156 7.03 -18.39 11.92
C TYR A 156 7.75 -19.65 12.41
N ASP A 157 7.86 -19.82 13.73
CA ASP A 157 8.32 -21.04 14.36
C ASP A 157 7.13 -21.97 14.61
N VAL A 158 7.10 -23.08 13.87
CA VAL A 158 6.03 -24.08 13.93
C VAL A 158 6.00 -24.78 15.30
N SER A 159 7.12 -24.86 16.02
CA SER A 159 7.21 -25.58 17.28
C SER A 159 6.77 -24.77 18.50
N SER A 160 6.92 -23.45 18.44
CA SER A 160 6.60 -22.56 19.55
C SER A 160 5.38 -21.66 19.29
N GLU A 161 4.75 -21.80 18.11
CA GLU A 161 3.63 -20.96 17.65
C GLU A 161 3.92 -19.47 17.87
N LYS A 162 5.16 -19.07 17.59
CA LYS A 162 5.62 -17.69 17.71
C LYS A 162 6.18 -17.25 16.38
N SER A 163 5.98 -15.98 16.10
CA SER A 163 6.48 -15.32 14.92
C SER A 163 7.23 -14.05 15.32
N ASP A 164 8.42 -13.92 14.75
CA ASP A 164 9.16 -12.66 14.74
C ASP A 164 8.90 -12.01 13.38
N LEU A 165 8.19 -10.88 13.39
CA LEU A 165 7.69 -10.18 12.21
C LEU A 165 8.23 -8.75 12.17
N ARG A 166 8.67 -8.31 11.00
CA ARG A 166 8.83 -6.90 10.67
C ARG A 166 7.58 -6.40 9.96
N VAL A 167 7.07 -5.28 10.43
CA VAL A 167 5.90 -4.60 9.88
C VAL A 167 6.36 -3.26 9.34
N ILE A 168 6.31 -3.14 8.02
CA ILE A 168 6.60 -1.90 7.31
C ILE A 168 5.28 -1.24 6.96
N ILE A 169 5.09 -0.03 7.44
CA ILE A 169 3.90 0.79 7.17
C ILE A 169 4.37 1.97 6.34
N ALA A 170 3.82 2.13 5.15
CA ALA A 170 4.07 3.29 4.31
C ALA A 170 2.75 3.93 3.91
N SER A 171 2.71 5.25 3.81
CA SER A 171 1.49 5.95 3.40
C SER A 171 1.79 7.19 2.56
N ASP A 172 0.84 7.53 1.69
CA ASP A 172 0.94 8.65 0.77
C ASP A 172 -0.44 9.18 0.41
N ALA A 173 -0.49 10.43 -0.06
CA ALA A 173 -1.71 11.05 -0.56
C ALA A 173 -1.56 11.37 -2.05
N LYS A 174 -2.57 11.05 -2.84
CA LYS A 174 -2.58 11.40 -4.27
C LYS A 174 -2.53 12.91 -4.48
N ASP A 175 -3.16 13.65 -3.58
CA ASP A 175 -3.10 15.10 -3.50
C ASP A 175 -2.15 15.48 -2.36
N ARG A 176 -0.94 15.94 -2.70
CA ARG A 176 0.15 16.29 -1.75
C ARG A 176 -0.09 17.63 -1.03
N SER A 177 -1.32 17.85 -0.59
CA SER A 177 -1.69 19.02 0.19
C SER A 177 -1.31 18.81 1.67
N LYS A 178 -0.93 19.90 2.36
CA LYS A 178 -0.61 19.88 3.81
C LYS A 178 -1.73 19.23 4.63
N GLU A 179 -2.96 19.42 4.20
CA GLU A 179 -4.14 18.90 4.89
C GLU A 179 -4.38 17.41 4.65
N SER A 180 -4.15 16.91 3.43
CA SER A 180 -4.15 15.47 3.15
C SER A 180 -3.15 14.76 4.04
N PHE A 181 -1.95 15.34 4.18
CA PHE A 181 -0.90 14.81 5.03
C PHE A 181 -1.23 14.88 6.51
N ARG A 182 -1.91 15.94 6.98
CA ARG A 182 -2.36 16.02 8.37
C ARG A 182 -3.34 14.90 8.73
N ILE A 183 -4.35 14.64 7.88
CA ILE A 183 -5.32 13.57 8.11
C ILE A 183 -4.62 12.21 8.07
N LEU A 184 -3.72 12.02 7.10
CA LEU A 184 -2.95 10.80 6.96
C LEU A 184 -2.02 10.55 8.16
N GLU A 185 -1.42 11.61 8.70
CA GLU A 185 -0.58 11.55 9.90
C GLU A 185 -1.34 11.07 11.13
N GLU A 186 -2.52 11.64 11.35
CA GLU A 186 -3.41 11.29 12.44
C GLU A 186 -3.82 9.80 12.36
N ASP A 187 -4.35 9.37 11.21
CA ASP A 187 -4.80 8.00 10.98
C ASP A 187 -3.64 6.97 11.13
N ILE A 188 -2.46 7.28 10.57
CA ILE A 188 -1.34 6.33 10.54
C ILE A 188 -0.64 6.26 11.91
N ASN A 189 -0.60 7.36 12.66
CA ASN A 189 -0.08 7.35 14.02
C ASN A 189 -0.97 6.53 14.95
N GLU A 190 -2.29 6.63 14.80
CA GLU A 190 -3.26 5.77 15.51
C GLU A 190 -3.02 4.30 15.18
N PHE A 191 -2.97 3.96 13.88
CA PHE A 191 -2.65 2.61 13.41
C PHE A 191 -1.33 2.06 13.98
N TYR A 192 -0.27 2.87 13.93
CA TYR A 192 1.04 2.51 14.47
C TYR A 192 0.98 2.26 15.98
N ASN A 193 0.34 3.14 16.73
CA ASN A 193 0.25 3.06 18.19
C ASN A 193 -0.54 1.83 18.63
N GLU A 194 -1.63 1.50 17.95
CA GLU A 194 -2.41 0.29 18.25
C GLU A 194 -1.59 -0.98 18.00
N LEU A 195 -0.93 -1.09 16.85
CA LEU A 195 -0.04 -2.22 16.55
C LEU A 195 1.10 -2.33 17.55
N ALA A 196 1.74 -1.21 17.88
CA ALA A 196 2.84 -1.16 18.82
C ALA A 196 2.40 -1.57 20.23
N SER A 197 1.28 -1.03 20.71
CA SER A 197 0.76 -1.32 22.05
C SER A 197 0.41 -2.80 22.24
N LYS A 198 -0.14 -3.46 21.22
CA LYS A 198 -0.57 -4.86 21.30
C LYS A 198 0.61 -5.83 21.19
N TYR A 199 1.58 -5.55 20.32
CA TYR A 199 2.57 -6.55 19.92
C TYR A 199 4.04 -6.19 20.18
N VAL A 200 4.36 -4.93 20.50
CA VAL A 200 5.73 -4.53 20.84
C VAL A 200 5.95 -4.71 22.34
N LYS A 201 6.34 -5.93 22.76
CA LYS A 201 6.99 -6.14 24.06
C LYS A 201 8.51 -6.02 23.88
N LYS A 202 9.15 -5.23 24.75
CA LYS A 202 10.58 -4.87 24.77
C LYS A 202 11.51 -5.91 24.11
N ARG A 203 12.34 -5.42 23.16
CA ARG A 203 13.48 -6.07 22.47
C ARG A 203 13.79 -7.47 23.00
N VAL A 204 13.35 -8.50 22.28
CA VAL A 204 13.92 -9.84 22.44
C VAL A 204 14.80 -10.11 21.25
N SER A 205 16.05 -10.46 21.52
CA SER A 205 17.05 -10.81 20.51
C SER A 205 16.52 -11.90 19.58
N PRO A 206 16.68 -11.77 18.24
CA PRO A 206 16.20 -12.77 17.30
C PRO A 206 16.94 -14.09 17.51
N VAL A 207 16.18 -15.19 17.66
CA VAL A 207 16.73 -16.55 17.85
C VAL A 207 16.94 -17.18 16.48
N ILE A 208 17.84 -16.60 15.67
CA ILE A 208 18.22 -17.22 14.39
C ILE A 208 19.72 -17.41 14.41
N LYS A 209 20.15 -18.62 14.79
CA LYS A 209 21.54 -19.04 14.71
C LYS A 209 21.83 -19.49 13.28
N VAL A 210 22.26 -18.54 12.45
CA VAL A 210 22.82 -18.83 11.13
C VAL A 210 24.12 -19.64 11.30
N LYS A 211 24.24 -20.80 10.63
CA LYS A 211 25.50 -21.55 10.61
C LYS A 211 26.59 -20.71 9.93
N ARG A 212 27.76 -20.57 10.56
CA ARG A 212 28.91 -19.84 9.99
C ARG A 212 29.47 -20.59 8.77
N GLY A 213 29.55 -19.91 7.63
CA GLY A 213 30.21 -20.37 6.41
C GLY A 213 29.55 -19.81 5.15
N VAL A 214 30.14 -18.77 4.55
CA VAL A 214 29.61 -17.89 3.47
C VAL A 214 28.43 -17.03 3.95
N SER A 215 28.39 -15.74 3.59
CA SER A 215 27.26 -14.91 4.02
C SER A 215 25.98 -15.45 3.37
N PRO A 216 24.92 -15.75 4.13
CA PRO A 216 23.67 -16.24 3.55
C PRO A 216 23.08 -15.27 2.53
N GLN A 217 23.39 -13.98 2.68
CA GLN A 217 23.01 -12.92 1.76
C GLN A 217 23.64 -13.12 0.38
N GLU A 218 24.94 -13.41 0.29
CA GLU A 218 25.61 -13.70 -0.99
C GLU A 218 25.03 -14.92 -1.67
N ARG A 219 24.73 -16.00 -0.93
CA ARG A 219 24.13 -17.22 -1.51
C ARG A 219 22.74 -16.94 -2.11
N ILE A 220 21.93 -16.16 -1.42
CA ILE A 220 20.59 -15.80 -1.89
C ILE A 220 20.67 -14.84 -3.08
N LEU A 221 21.60 -13.88 -3.06
CA LEU A 221 21.85 -13.00 -4.21
C LEU A 221 22.33 -13.79 -5.44
N SER A 222 23.23 -14.75 -5.27
CA SER A 222 23.66 -15.62 -6.37
C SER A 222 22.51 -16.47 -6.92
N ALA A 223 21.68 -17.05 -6.04
CA ALA A 223 20.50 -17.81 -6.45
C ALA A 223 19.46 -16.92 -7.16
N LEU A 224 19.27 -15.67 -6.73
CA LEU A 224 18.40 -14.70 -7.41
C LEU A 224 18.91 -14.39 -8.83
N GLN A 225 20.22 -14.14 -8.96
CA GLN A 225 20.83 -13.90 -10.27
C GLN A 225 20.73 -15.12 -11.20
N GLU A 226 20.82 -16.33 -10.66
CA GLU A 226 20.65 -17.57 -11.41
C GLU A 226 19.21 -17.72 -11.92
N VAL A 227 18.21 -17.48 -11.05
CA VAL A 227 16.80 -17.48 -11.43
C VAL A 227 16.49 -16.41 -12.48
N GLU A 228 17.05 -15.21 -12.36
CA GLU A 228 16.89 -14.15 -13.37
C GLU A 228 17.50 -14.55 -14.73
N LYS A 229 18.66 -15.21 -14.72
CA LYS A 229 19.27 -15.76 -15.94
C LYS A 229 18.42 -16.87 -16.55
N GLU A 230 17.85 -17.76 -15.74
CA GLU A 230 16.94 -18.81 -16.18
C GLU A 230 15.66 -18.24 -16.82
N ILE A 231 15.05 -17.21 -16.21
CA ILE A 231 13.90 -16.50 -16.79
C ILE A 231 14.28 -15.85 -18.13
N SER A 232 15.42 -15.16 -18.19
CA SER A 232 15.88 -14.52 -19.43
C SER A 232 16.17 -15.54 -20.55
N ASN A 233 16.75 -16.69 -20.19
CA ASN A 233 16.97 -17.79 -21.14
C ASN A 233 15.66 -18.41 -21.60
N LEU A 234 14.69 -18.59 -20.70
CA LEU A 234 13.36 -19.10 -21.04
C LEU A 234 12.62 -18.15 -21.99
N ASP A 235 12.68 -16.84 -21.75
CA ASP A 235 12.13 -15.80 -22.63
C ASP A 235 12.77 -15.83 -24.03
N ARG A 236 14.09 -16.03 -24.10
CA ARG A 236 14.82 -16.18 -25.38
C ARG A 236 14.42 -17.45 -26.12
N ARG A 237 14.27 -18.58 -25.42
CA ARG A 237 13.87 -19.86 -26.01
C ARG A 237 12.44 -19.83 -26.55
N LEU A 238 11.52 -19.18 -25.83
CA LEU A 238 10.17 -18.91 -26.34
C LEU A 238 10.22 -18.04 -27.61
N SER A 239 11.00 -16.96 -27.60
CA SER A 239 11.13 -16.05 -28.75
C SER A 239 11.72 -16.72 -29.99
N LYS A 240 12.50 -17.79 -29.80
CA LYS A 240 13.04 -18.65 -30.86
C LYS A 240 12.12 -19.80 -31.27
N GLY A 241 10.97 -19.97 -30.60
CA GLY A 241 10.05 -21.09 -30.82
C GLY A 241 10.55 -22.44 -30.31
N GLU A 242 11.59 -22.47 -29.47
CA GLU A 242 12.21 -23.70 -28.96
C GLU A 242 11.44 -24.34 -27.79
N VAL A 243 10.40 -23.65 -27.28
CA VAL A 243 9.58 -24.08 -26.14
C VAL A 243 8.12 -23.71 -26.43
N SER A 244 7.19 -24.61 -26.11
CA SER A 244 5.75 -24.35 -26.26
C SER A 244 5.28 -23.28 -25.27
N GLU A 245 4.19 -22.58 -25.60
CA GLU A 245 3.63 -21.56 -24.70
C GLU A 245 3.17 -22.13 -23.35
N GLU A 246 2.67 -23.36 -23.32
CA GLU A 246 2.25 -24.04 -22.08
C GLU A 246 3.44 -24.34 -21.18
N THR A 247 4.50 -24.95 -21.72
CA THR A 247 5.73 -25.23 -20.96
C THR A 247 6.41 -23.93 -20.52
N TYR A 248 6.37 -22.88 -21.34
CA TYR A 248 6.85 -21.56 -20.95
C TYR A 248 6.10 -21.00 -19.75
N LYS A 249 4.76 -21.03 -19.76
CA LYS A 249 3.94 -20.49 -18.66
C LYS A 249 4.20 -21.24 -17.35
N GLU A 250 4.25 -22.57 -17.42
CA GLU A 250 4.47 -23.41 -16.24
C GLU A 250 5.86 -23.19 -15.63
N VAL A 251 6.91 -23.23 -16.45
CA VAL A 251 8.29 -23.05 -15.98
C VAL A 251 8.50 -21.62 -15.48
N LYS A 252 7.95 -20.61 -16.17
CA LYS A 252 8.03 -19.22 -15.74
C LYS A 252 7.35 -18.99 -14.40
N GLN A 253 6.16 -19.56 -14.19
CA GLN A 253 5.44 -19.45 -12.92
C GLN A 253 6.24 -20.09 -11.77
N ARG A 254 6.88 -21.24 -12.02
CA ARG A 254 7.77 -21.88 -11.04
C ARG A 254 9.00 -21.02 -10.71
N LEU A 255 9.65 -20.44 -11.73
CA LEU A 255 10.81 -19.56 -11.55
C LEU A 255 10.45 -18.25 -10.84
N GLU A 256 9.31 -17.65 -11.16
CA GLU A 256 8.81 -16.44 -10.47
C GLU A 256 8.47 -16.73 -9.00
N SER A 257 7.87 -17.88 -8.70
CA SER A 257 7.65 -18.33 -7.31
C SER A 257 8.97 -18.54 -6.57
N LYS A 258 9.98 -19.13 -7.22
CA LYS A 258 11.32 -19.28 -6.65
C LYS A 258 12.01 -17.93 -6.40
N ARG A 259 11.87 -16.97 -7.33
CA ARG A 259 12.37 -15.60 -7.16
C ARG A 259 11.73 -14.91 -5.96
N GLU A 260 10.41 -14.98 -5.84
CA GLU A 260 9.67 -14.35 -4.73
C GLU A 260 10.05 -14.94 -3.36
N LYS A 261 10.28 -16.26 -3.29
CA LYS A 261 10.80 -16.93 -2.09
C LYS A 261 12.18 -16.40 -1.70
N LEU A 262 13.09 -16.30 -2.66
CA LEU A 262 14.45 -15.80 -2.42
C LEU A 262 14.47 -14.31 -2.05
N GLU A 263 13.65 -13.48 -2.69
CA GLU A 263 13.46 -12.06 -2.32
C GLU A 263 12.96 -11.93 -0.88
N THR A 264 12.01 -12.79 -0.47
CA THR A 264 11.50 -12.80 0.92
C THR A 264 12.61 -13.18 1.90
N MET A 265 13.45 -14.17 1.59
CA MET A 265 14.57 -14.54 2.46
C MET A 265 15.66 -13.46 2.51
N LEU A 266 15.90 -12.76 1.40
CA LEU A 266 16.81 -11.62 1.37
C LEU A 266 16.30 -10.48 2.26
N ASP A 267 15.00 -10.15 2.13
CA ASP A 267 14.32 -9.21 3.02
C ASP A 267 14.57 -9.64 4.47
N LEU A 268 14.29 -10.89 4.85
CA LEU A 268 14.53 -11.43 6.20
C LEU A 268 15.99 -11.27 6.68
N LEU A 269 16.98 -11.58 5.85
CA LEU A 269 18.40 -11.46 6.22
C LEU A 269 18.87 -10.02 6.36
N SER A 270 18.35 -9.10 5.53
CA SER A 270 18.63 -7.67 5.64
C SER A 270 17.99 -7.02 6.87
N VAL A 271 16.98 -7.67 7.46
CA VAL A 271 16.26 -7.23 8.66
C VAL A 271 16.97 -7.65 9.95
N MET A 272 17.77 -8.71 9.92
CA MET A 272 18.38 -9.34 11.10
C MET A 272 19.80 -8.87 11.44
N GLN A 273 20.43 -8.08 10.56
CA GLN A 273 21.70 -7.38 10.81
C GLN A 273 21.43 -6.02 11.44
#